data_AF-A0AAE0S7H5-F1
#
_entry.id   AF-A0AAE0S7H5-F1
#
_cell.length_a   1.000
_cell.length_b   1.000
_cell.length_c   1.000
_cell.angle_alpha   90.00
_cell.angle_beta   90.00
_cell.angle_gamma   90.00
#
_symmetry.space_group_name_H-M   'P 1'
#
loop_
_entity.id
_entity.type
_entity.pdbx_description
1 polymer ?
#
loop_
_entity_poly.entity_id
_entity_poly.type
_entity_poly.pdbx_seq_one_letter_code
_entity_poly.pdbx_strand_id
1 'polypeptide(L)' 'MNVEPIITPGNEKHVHHIVVYRCRGIDPKFDKVHYICYDEIPKGLVPCYDVIIAWAIGGNVILILLFFSSNI' A
#
# COMPACT_ATOMS: atom_id res chain seq x y z
N MET A 1 13.91 -6.06 6.64
CA MET A 1 12.47 -6.24 6.94
C MET A 1 11.93 -7.19 5.89
N ASN A 2 11.36 -8.32 6.29
CA ASN A 2 10.71 -9.24 5.36
C ASN A 2 9.23 -8.85 5.24
N VAL A 3 8.70 -8.77 4.03
CA VAL A 3 7.30 -8.41 3.79
C VAL A 3 6.63 -9.50 2.96
N GLU A 4 5.49 -9.97 3.46
CA GLU A 4 4.69 -11.02 2.85
C GLU A 4 3.24 -10.55 2.72
N PRO A 5 2.57 -10.86 1.61
CA PRO A 5 1.15 -10.54 1.44
C PRO A 5 0.32 -11.42 2.39
N ILE A 6 -0.66 -10.82 3.06
CA ILE A 6 -1.67 -11.56 3.81
C ILE A 6 -2.97 -11.44 3.02
N ILE A 7 -3.42 -12.57 2.47
CA ILE A 7 -4.67 -12.65 1.71
C ILE A 7 -5.64 -13.50 2.51
N THR A 8 -6.88 -13.00 2.68
CA THR A 8 -7.94 -13.76 3.34
C THR A 8 -8.21 -15.07 2.58
N PRO A 9 -8.30 -16.22 3.27
CA PRO A 9 -8.57 -17.51 2.63
C PRO A 9 -9.82 -17.45 1.72
N GLY A 10 -9.68 -17.93 0.48
CA GLY A 10 -10.73 -17.91 -0.54
C GLY A 10 -10.70 -16.69 -1.48
N ASN A 11 -9.88 -15.68 -1.17
CA ASN A 11 -9.72 -14.47 -2.00
C ASN A 11 -8.46 -14.46 -2.86
N GLU A 12 -7.70 -15.55 -2.91
CA GLU A 12 -6.41 -15.64 -3.62
C GLU A 12 -6.54 -15.38 -5.12
N LYS A 13 -7.72 -15.63 -5.70
CA LYS A 13 -8.03 -15.36 -7.10
C LYS A 13 -8.62 -13.97 -7.35
N HIS A 14 -9.03 -13.27 -6.29
CA HIS A 14 -9.71 -11.97 -6.37
C HIS A 14 -8.72 -10.81 -6.13
N VAL A 15 -7.76 -10.99 -5.23
CA VAL A 15 -6.74 -9.96 -4.95
C VAL A 15 -5.60 -10.08 -5.96
N HIS A 16 -5.63 -9.24 -6.99
CA HIS A 16 -4.61 -9.26 -8.05
C HIS A 16 -3.34 -8.48 -7.67
N HIS A 17 -3.49 -7.33 -7.00
CA HIS A 17 -2.39 -6.44 -6.60
C HIS A 17 -2.63 -5.88 -5.19
N ILE A 18 -1.56 -5.61 -4.45
CA ILE A 18 -1.57 -4.85 -3.20
C ILE A 18 -0.48 -3.78 -3.29
N VAL A 19 -0.80 -2.54 -2.92
CA VAL A 19 0.16 -1.42 -2.94
C VAL A 19 0.10 -0.69 -1.61
N VAL A 20 1.26 -0.43 -1.01
CA VAL A 20 1.41 0.38 0.20
C VAL A 20 2.11 1.67 -0.15
N TYR A 21 1.44 2.78 0.16
CA TYR A 21 1.98 4.12 -0.01
C TYR A 21 2.49 4.68 1.31
N ARG A 22 3.58 5.44 1.25
CA ARG A 22 4.01 6.30 2.34
C ARG A 22 3.38 7.67 2.17
N CYS A 23 2.56 8.06 3.14
CA CYS A 23 1.94 9.38 3.19
C CYS A 23 2.60 10.25 4.26
N ARG A 24 2.56 11.58 4.08
CA ARG A 24 2.94 12.57 5.10
C ARG A 24 1.76 13.50 5.36
N GLY A 25 1.50 13.83 6.63
CA GLY A 25 0.48 14.82 7.00
C GLY A 25 -0.97 14.38 6.77
N ILE A 26 -1.25 13.07 6.82
CA ILE A 26 -2.64 12.57 6.77
C ILE A 26 -3.30 12.84 8.12
N ASP A 27 -4.51 13.41 8.07
CA ASP A 27 -5.33 13.64 9.26
C ASP A 27 -5.68 12.29 9.91
N PRO A 28 -5.41 12.09 11.21
CA PRO A 28 -5.70 10.84 11.92
C PRO A 28 -7.17 10.38 11.84
N LYS A 29 -8.11 11.28 11.52
CA LYS A 29 -9.52 10.90 11.31
C LYS A 29 -9.73 9.91 10.16
N PHE A 30 -8.75 9.80 9.24
CA PHE A 30 -8.78 8.85 8.14
C PHE A 30 -8.16 7.49 8.51
N ASP A 31 -7.71 7.30 9.75
CA ASP A 31 -7.26 5.98 10.20
C ASP A 31 -8.38 4.94 10.06
N LYS A 32 -8.05 3.78 9.50
CA LYS A 32 -8.98 2.66 9.23
C LYS A 32 -10.18 3.00 8.32
N VAL A 33 -10.14 4.11 7.59
CA VAL A 33 -11.16 4.42 6.58
C VAL A 33 -10.86 3.64 5.31
N HIS A 34 -11.87 2.94 4.79
CA HIS A 34 -11.81 2.22 3.52
C HIS A 34 -12.65 2.96 2.47
N TYR A 35 -12.13 3.10 1.25
CA TYR A 35 -12.82 3.78 0.16
C TYR A 35 -12.37 3.25 -1.20
N ILE A 36 -13.16 3.51 -2.25
CA ILE A 36 -12.81 3.19 -3.63
C ILE A 36 -11.86 4.26 -4.15
N CYS A 37 -10.63 3.88 -4.49
CA CYS A 37 -9.54 4.80 -4.82
C CYS A 37 -9.85 5.81 -5.92
N TYR A 38 -10.69 5.46 -6.90
CA TYR A 38 -10.96 6.29 -8.08
C TYR A 38 -12.33 6.99 -8.07
N ASP A 39 -13.24 6.56 -7.20
CA ASP A 39 -14.64 7.00 -7.23
C ASP A 39 -15.05 7.72 -5.95
N GLU A 40 -14.51 7.32 -4.80
CA GLU A 40 -15.05 7.70 -3.48
C GLU A 40 -13.96 8.24 -2.54
N ILE A 41 -13.00 8.99 -3.06
CA ILE A 41 -11.94 9.59 -2.21
C ILE A 41 -12.60 10.52 -1.17
N PRO A 42 -12.41 10.28 0.14
CA PRO A 42 -12.98 11.10 1.19
C PRO A 42 -12.57 12.57 1.08
N LYS A 43 -13.50 13.49 1.34
CA LYS A 43 -13.22 14.92 1.32
C LYS A 43 -12.11 15.26 2.32
N GLY A 44 -11.06 15.92 1.81
CA GLY A 44 -9.91 16.34 2.61
C GLY A 44 -8.81 15.27 2.74
N LEU A 45 -8.98 14.09 2.16
CA LEU A 45 -7.89 13.14 1.98
C LEU A 45 -7.12 13.48 0.70
N VAL A 46 -5.82 13.73 0.82
CA VAL A 46 -4.94 14.00 -0.32
C VAL A 46 -4.36 12.67 -0.81
N PRO A 47 -4.41 12.38 -2.12
CA PRO A 47 -3.78 11.18 -2.68
C PRO A 47 -2.27 11.13 -2.42
N CYS A 48 -1.76 9.95 -2.10
CA CYS A 48 -0.32 9.69 -1.95
C CYS A 48 0.18 8.83 -3.10
N TYR A 49 1.41 9.09 -3.55
CA TYR A 49 1.99 8.39 -4.70
C TYR A 49 3.38 7.78 -4.42
N ASP A 50 3.93 7.96 -3.21
CA ASP A 50 5.21 7.36 -2.80
C ASP A 50 5.00 5.87 -2.47
N VAL A 51 5.17 5.00 -3.46
CA VAL A 51 5.02 3.55 -3.32
C VAL A 51 6.24 2.98 -2.60
N ILE A 52 6.02 2.35 -1.44
CA ILE A 52 7.08 1.70 -0.67
C ILE A 52 7.06 0.18 -0.78
N ILE A 53 5.90 -0.40 -1.10
CA ILE A 53 5.70 -1.85 -1.27
C ILE A 53 4.66 -2.05 -2.38
N ALA A 54 4.93 -2.97 -3.29
CA ALA A 54 3.96 -3.45 -4.27
C ALA A 54 4.05 -4.98 -4.36
N TRP A 55 2.91 -5.63 -4.46
CA TRP A 55 2.79 -7.07 -4.65
C TRP A 55 1.77 -7.38 -5.75
N ALA A 56 2.00 -8.48 -6.47
CA ALA A 56 1.15 -8.99 -7.53
C ALA A 56 1.08 -10.52 -7.49
N ILE A 57 0.05 -11.12 -8.10
CA ILE A 57 -0.03 -12.59 -8.23
C ILE A 57 1.27 -13.16 -8.83
N GLY A 58 1.80 -14.21 -8.21
CA GLY A 58 3.09 -14.80 -8.58
C GLY A 58 4.31 -14.06 -8.00
N GLY A 59 4.11 -12.91 -7.37
CA GLY A 59 5.10 -12.21 -6.57
C GLY A 59 5.38 -12.98 -5.28
N ASN A 60 6.62 -13.44 -5.12
CA ASN A 60 7.09 -14.05 -3.89
C ASN A 60 7.55 -12.99 -2.88
N VAL A 61 7.99 -13.45 -1.72
CA VAL A 61 8.60 -12.67 -0.64
C VAL A 61 9.55 -11.60 -1.20
N ILE A 62 9.25 -10.33 -0.91
CA ILE A 62 10.12 -9.21 -1.30
C ILE A 62 11.04 -8.89 -0.13
N LEU A 63 12.33 -9.18 -0.30
CA LEU A 63 13.36 -8.58 0.55
C LEU A 63 13.44 -7.09 0.19
N ILE A 64 12.85 -6.23 1.01
CA ILE A 64 13.07 -4.79 0.89
C ILE A 64 14.51 -4.53 1.35
N LEU A 65 15.45 -4.60 0.40
CA LEU A 65 16.70 -3.88 0.51
C LEU A 65 16.32 -2.41 0.47
N LEU A 66 16.16 -1.82 1.66
CA LEU A 66 16.04 -0.38 1.81
C LEU A 66 17.35 0.21 1.25
N PHE A 67 17.37 0.50 -0.05
CA PHE A 67 18.27 1.51 -0.59
C PHE A 67 17.76 2.83 -0.02
N PHE A 68 18.18 3.15 1.20
CA PHE A 68 18.34 4.54 1.58
C PHE A 68 19.41 5.09 0.63
N SER A 69 19.01 5.63 -0.51
CA SER A 69 19.82 6.64 -1.17
C SER A 69 19.78 7.87 -0.27
N SER A 70 20.63 7.89 0.75
CA SER A 70 21.03 9.11 1.43
C SER A 70 21.73 9.97 0.38
N ASN A 71 20.98 10.89 -0.25
CA ASN A 71 21.57 12.04 -0.92
C ASN A 71 20.58 13.21 -0.87
N ILE A 72 21.00 14.21 -0.10
CA ILE A 72 20.43 15.53 0.22
C ILE A 72 19.43 15.54 1.38
#